data_AF-A0A818BM55-F1
#
_entry.id   AF-A0A818BM55-F1
#
_cell.length_a   1.000
_cell.length_b   1.000
_cell.length_c   1.000
_cell.angle_alpha   90.00
_cell.angle_beta   90.00
_cell.angle_gamma   90.00
#
_symmetry.space_group_name_H-M   'P 1'
#
loop_
_entity.id
_entity.type
_entity.pdbx_description
1 polymer ?
#
loop_
_entity_poly.entity_id
_entity_poly.type
_entity_poly.pdbx_seq_one_letter_code
_entity_poly.pdbx_strand_id
1 'polypeptide(L)'
;MVIDIRRLSNGTGPVRSVYQHGHFCVRAFHLFLTYPIYSCFLLVIIYLEIMDTILYFQIRSRGPLDLNTATINHTNFDKFHQTITEALNDTHMFNALSIKKIMVGPITQYVRAPLAEYVESNLHFTYYFPLISANAISIFHCCLSLISIKFFSSESLYQRRIGVLIFEIRTFLDDLDGVVFRAHAKNSHYKSYHGGLGFYVDALSDVLGGTCLMIGCLLYFYKQRPIRSITHQISRSLSTRLSRSSDTENEETDVIILNMDDEPKIPSVNDINTNILETKGRIFISLSLFTLRYSLAAIFWDRDVQAYESLLDSYKDKSQQQALQLAILHSPLTILIFYLWRYLCALSIQDYLVIAIFFDRTWTIIEMENNDLTYWKNYQTAMQWIQGNTINNAPILMREEEENTMIDDDNDKQLQFTIDDDLLDFYRLSRDHKANRS
;
A
#
# COMPACT_ATOMS: atom_id res chain seq x y z
N MET A 1 49.26 -10.85 -31.39
CA MET A 1 49.94 -11.58 -30.30
C MET A 1 48.88 -11.94 -29.28
N VAL A 2 48.28 -13.13 -29.42
CA VAL A 2 47.19 -13.63 -28.56
C VAL A 2 47.85 -14.39 -27.42
N ILE A 3 47.76 -13.86 -26.19
CA ILE A 3 48.23 -14.55 -24.99
C ILE A 3 47.09 -15.42 -24.48
N ASP A 4 47.31 -16.73 -24.54
CA ASP A 4 46.39 -17.79 -24.11
C ASP A 4 46.44 -17.96 -22.58
N ILE A 5 45.43 -17.42 -21.89
CA ILE A 5 45.27 -17.46 -20.43
C ILE A 5 44.51 -18.73 -20.02
N ARG A 6 44.96 -19.91 -20.46
CA ARG A 6 44.39 -21.22 -20.02
C ARG A 6 45.26 -21.99 -19.03
N ARG A 7 46.41 -21.46 -18.61
CA ARG A 7 47.40 -22.26 -17.84
C ARG A 7 47.66 -21.85 -16.39
N LEU A 8 46.77 -21.08 -15.75
CA LEU A 8 46.94 -20.66 -14.34
C LEU A 8 45.74 -20.99 -13.44
N SER A 9 45.20 -22.20 -13.53
CA SER A 9 44.15 -22.68 -12.62
C SER A 9 44.48 -24.08 -12.09
N ASN A 10 45.51 -24.19 -11.26
CA ASN A 10 45.76 -25.37 -10.41
C ASN A 10 46.34 -24.96 -9.05
N GLY A 11 45.84 -23.86 -8.48
CA GLY A 11 46.16 -23.43 -7.11
C GLY A 11 44.91 -23.55 -6.23
N THR A 12 44.86 -24.60 -5.41
CA THR A 12 43.83 -24.81 -4.39
C THR A 12 44.06 -23.87 -3.21
N GLY A 13 43.36 -22.74 -3.19
CA GLY A 13 43.31 -21.81 -2.06
C GLY A 13 41.92 -21.13 -1.98
N PRO A 14 41.47 -20.69 -0.79
CA PRO A 14 40.12 -20.19 -0.57
C PRO A 14 39.98 -18.74 -1.07
N VAL A 15 39.91 -18.55 -2.40
CA VAL A 15 39.70 -17.24 -3.05
C VAL A 15 38.28 -17.12 -3.64
N ARG A 16 37.34 -17.96 -3.22
CA ARG A 16 35.96 -17.99 -3.77
C ARG A 16 35.04 -16.86 -3.27
N SER A 17 35.40 -16.13 -2.22
CA SER A 17 34.52 -15.09 -1.64
C SER A 17 34.54 -13.76 -2.40
N VAL A 18 35.71 -13.35 -2.92
CA VAL A 18 35.88 -12.02 -3.55
C VAL A 18 35.32 -11.96 -4.98
N TYR A 19 35.32 -13.09 -5.70
CA TYR A 19 34.81 -13.16 -7.08
C TYR A 19 33.27 -13.11 -7.19
N GLN A 20 32.53 -13.44 -6.13
CA GLN A 20 31.06 -13.39 -6.16
C GLN A 20 30.52 -11.95 -6.05
N HIS A 21 31.21 -11.06 -5.34
CA HIS A 21 30.78 -9.66 -5.19
C HIS A 21 31.00 -8.86 -6.49
N GLY A 22 32.12 -9.08 -7.19
CA GLY A 22 32.37 -8.42 -8.48
C GLY A 22 31.37 -8.82 -9.58
N HIS A 23 30.96 -10.08 -9.61
CA HIS A 23 29.96 -10.57 -10.57
C HIS A 23 28.55 -10.01 -10.34
N PHE A 24 28.18 -9.71 -9.10
CA PHE A 24 26.90 -9.08 -8.77
C PHE A 24 26.84 -7.64 -9.28
N CYS A 25 27.88 -6.82 -9.00
CA CYS A 25 27.94 -5.44 -9.47
C CYS A 25 27.96 -5.34 -11.01
N VAL A 26 28.70 -6.21 -11.70
CA VAL A 26 28.76 -6.21 -13.17
C VAL A 26 27.43 -6.65 -13.80
N ARG A 27 26.72 -7.62 -13.21
CA ARG A 27 25.38 -8.02 -13.67
C ARG A 27 24.31 -6.97 -13.38
N ALA A 28 24.36 -6.33 -12.20
CA ALA A 28 23.48 -5.22 -11.87
C ALA A 28 23.71 -4.04 -12.83
N PHE A 29 24.96 -3.72 -13.15
CA PHE A 29 25.32 -2.69 -14.12
C PHE A 29 24.86 -3.03 -15.55
N HIS A 30 25.00 -4.29 -15.97
CA HIS A 30 24.50 -4.73 -17.27
C HIS A 30 22.97 -4.67 -17.35
N LEU A 31 22.25 -5.11 -16.31
CA LEU A 31 20.79 -4.96 -16.25
C LEU A 31 20.38 -3.49 -16.25
N PHE A 32 21.14 -2.64 -15.56
CA PHE A 32 20.90 -1.21 -15.48
C PHE A 32 21.00 -0.53 -16.86
N LEU A 33 21.99 -0.92 -17.66
CA LEU A 33 22.19 -0.45 -19.04
C LEU A 33 21.20 -1.06 -20.03
N THR A 34 20.79 -2.31 -19.82
CA THR A 34 19.90 -3.02 -20.76
C THR A 34 18.45 -2.55 -20.60
N TYR A 35 18.06 -2.09 -19.41
CA TYR A 35 16.70 -1.66 -19.13
C TYR A 35 16.64 -0.29 -18.47
N PRO A 36 16.96 0.79 -19.21
CA PRO A 36 17.04 2.14 -18.65
C PRO A 36 15.75 2.60 -17.97
N ILE A 37 14.58 2.11 -18.41
CA ILE A 37 13.29 2.44 -17.79
C ILE A 37 13.17 1.85 -16.37
N TYR A 38 13.54 0.58 -16.17
CA TYR A 38 13.48 -0.05 -14.83
C TYR A 38 14.53 0.57 -13.90
N SER A 39 15.70 0.91 -14.44
CA SER A 39 16.75 1.65 -13.74
C SER A 39 16.26 3.00 -13.23
N CYS A 40 15.65 3.80 -14.09
CA CYS A 40 15.07 5.08 -13.70
C CYS A 40 13.96 4.89 -12.65
N PHE A 41 13.12 3.87 -12.80
CA PHE A 41 12.06 3.59 -11.83
C PHE A 41 12.62 3.20 -10.46
N LEU A 42 13.67 2.37 -10.42
CA LEU A 42 14.36 2.02 -9.18
C LEU A 42 15.00 3.26 -8.52
N LEU A 43 15.61 4.14 -9.30
CA LEU A 43 16.16 5.40 -8.79
C LEU A 43 15.07 6.30 -8.21
N VAL A 44 13.89 6.35 -8.83
CA VAL A 44 12.74 7.08 -8.31
C VAL A 44 12.26 6.47 -6.98
N ILE A 45 12.15 5.15 -6.87
CA ILE A 45 11.78 4.50 -5.59
C ILE A 45 12.81 4.85 -4.51
N ILE A 46 14.10 4.70 -4.79
CA ILE A 46 15.16 5.03 -3.83
C ILE A 46 15.08 6.50 -3.42
N TYR A 47 14.83 7.40 -4.37
CA TYR A 47 14.59 8.81 -4.07
C TYR A 47 13.41 9.00 -3.12
N LEU A 48 12.24 8.41 -3.41
CA LEU A 48 11.06 8.53 -2.56
C LEU A 48 11.31 8.03 -1.13
N GLU A 49 12.02 6.90 -0.97
CA GLU A 49 12.36 6.34 0.35
C GLU A 49 13.35 7.20 1.13
N ILE A 50 14.36 7.78 0.46
CA ILE A 50 15.28 8.73 1.07
C ILE A 50 14.51 9.97 1.54
N MET A 51 13.60 10.49 0.73
CA MET A 51 12.80 11.66 1.06
C MET A 51 11.84 11.39 2.21
N ASP A 52 11.22 10.21 2.27
CA ASP A 52 10.43 9.77 3.42
C ASP A 52 11.27 9.67 4.68
N THR A 53 12.49 9.12 4.59
CA THR A 53 13.41 9.07 5.72
C THR A 53 13.71 10.47 6.25
N ILE A 54 13.99 11.44 5.36
CA ILE A 54 14.22 12.84 5.72
C ILE A 54 12.97 13.46 6.36
N LEU A 55 11.78 13.20 5.79
CA LEU A 55 10.51 13.66 6.33
C LEU A 55 10.33 13.21 7.78
N TYR A 56 10.56 11.93 8.10
CA TYR A 56 10.39 11.44 9.48
C TYR A 56 11.42 11.99 10.44
N PHE A 57 12.65 12.24 9.99
CA PHE A 57 13.63 12.98 10.79
C PHE A 57 13.15 14.41 11.08
N GLN A 58 12.53 15.07 10.11
CA GLN A 58 11.96 16.41 10.30
C GLN A 58 10.73 16.42 11.21
N ILE A 59 9.85 15.41 11.12
CA ILE A 59 8.71 15.26 12.03
C ILE A 59 9.20 15.14 13.49
N ARG A 60 10.29 14.40 13.72
CA ARG A 60 10.90 14.24 15.05
C ARG A 60 11.69 15.45 15.53
N SER A 61 12.17 16.30 14.63
CA SER A 61 12.88 17.52 14.99
C SER A 61 11.95 18.72 15.12
N ARG A 62 10.68 18.56 14.77
CA ARG A 62 9.67 19.61 14.88
C ARG A 62 9.35 19.91 16.34
N GLY A 63 9.50 21.17 16.75
CA GLY A 63 8.90 21.67 17.99
C GLY A 63 7.38 21.87 17.86
N PRO A 64 6.67 22.21 18.95
CA PRO A 64 5.26 22.61 18.88
C PRO A 64 5.11 23.78 17.89
N LEU A 65 4.11 23.69 17.00
CA LEU A 65 3.76 24.74 16.04
C LEU A 65 3.38 26.02 16.79
N ASP A 66 4.29 26.98 16.86
CA ASP A 66 3.94 28.34 17.27
C ASP A 66 3.48 29.11 16.01
N LEU A 67 2.16 29.31 15.89
CA LEU A 67 1.51 29.97 14.75
C LEU A 67 1.97 31.42 14.54
N ASN A 68 2.63 32.03 15.52
CA ASN A 68 3.08 33.42 15.48
C ASN A 68 4.59 33.58 15.27
N THR A 69 5.36 32.49 15.33
CA THR A 69 6.82 32.54 15.31
C THR A 69 7.35 31.46 14.37
N ALA A 70 7.35 31.76 13.07
CA ALA A 70 8.06 30.97 12.06
C ALA A 70 9.59 31.11 12.22
N THR A 71 10.11 30.87 13.42
CA THR A 71 11.53 30.84 13.74
C THR A 71 11.76 29.61 14.60
N ILE A 72 12.07 28.50 13.94
CA ILE A 72 12.42 27.24 14.59
C ILE A 72 13.75 27.47 15.30
N ASN A 73 13.76 27.43 16.63
CA ASN A 73 15.00 27.37 17.41
C ASN A 73 15.65 25.99 17.18
N HIS A 74 16.49 25.90 16.15
CA HIS A 74 17.33 24.74 15.87
C HIS A 74 18.46 24.64 16.90
N THR A 75 18.21 24.05 18.06
CA THR A 75 19.28 23.65 18.97
C THR A 75 19.60 22.17 18.79
N ASN A 76 20.84 21.89 18.38
CA ASN A 76 21.49 20.57 18.26
C ASN A 76 21.02 19.68 17.10
N PHE A 77 21.13 20.17 15.86
CA PHE A 77 21.15 19.32 14.67
C PHE A 77 22.57 19.28 14.09
N ASP A 78 23.06 18.10 13.73
CA ASP A 78 24.39 17.94 13.15
C ASP A 78 24.55 18.84 11.91
N LYS A 79 25.71 19.51 11.83
CA LYS A 79 26.02 20.53 10.81
C LYS A 79 25.80 20.08 9.37
N PHE A 80 25.86 18.77 9.11
CA PHE A 80 25.58 18.16 7.81
C PHE A 80 24.07 18.10 7.49
N HIS A 81 23.25 17.72 8.47
CA HIS A 81 21.80 17.69 8.30
C HIS A 81 21.19 19.09 8.27
N GLN A 82 21.81 20.06 8.95
CA GLN A 82 21.40 21.46 8.86
C GLN A 82 21.53 21.99 7.42
N THR A 83 22.67 21.78 6.75
CA THR A 83 22.87 22.22 5.36
C THR A 83 21.88 21.58 4.38
N ILE A 84 21.61 20.27 4.53
CA ILE A 84 20.64 19.58 3.69
C ILE A 84 19.22 20.07 3.97
N THR A 85 18.87 20.27 5.24
CA THR A 85 17.54 20.75 5.65
C THR A 85 17.31 22.20 5.23
N GLU A 86 18.32 23.06 5.28
CA GLU A 86 18.25 24.44 4.78
C GLU A 86 18.03 24.46 3.26
N ALA A 87 18.82 23.70 2.49
CA ALA A 87 18.63 23.57 1.05
C ALA A 87 17.27 22.97 0.67
N LEU A 88 16.76 22.02 1.46
CA LEU A 88 15.47 21.36 1.24
C LEU A 88 14.28 22.13 1.81
N ASN A 89 14.48 23.11 2.68
CA ASN A 89 13.45 24.02 3.17
C ASN A 89 13.31 25.24 2.25
N ASP A 90 14.39 25.66 1.59
CA ASP A 90 14.38 26.64 0.51
C ASP A 90 13.60 26.12 -0.70
N THR A 91 13.66 24.81 -0.96
CA THR A 91 12.67 24.15 -1.81
C THR A 91 11.41 23.92 -0.99
N HIS A 92 10.26 24.47 -1.36
CA HIS A 92 9.01 24.44 -0.58
C HIS A 92 8.47 23.04 -0.15
N MET A 93 9.18 21.96 -0.48
CA MET A 93 8.88 20.55 -0.21
C MET A 93 8.61 20.22 1.26
N PHE A 94 9.35 20.83 2.19
CA PHE A 94 9.19 20.60 3.63
C PHE A 94 8.78 21.86 4.41
N ASN A 95 8.61 22.99 3.73
CA ASN A 95 8.22 24.23 4.36
C ASN A 95 6.75 24.19 4.80
N ALA A 96 6.49 24.64 6.04
CA ALA A 96 5.20 24.54 6.72
C ALA A 96 4.61 23.12 6.70
N LEU A 97 5.34 22.16 7.28
CA LEU A 97 4.99 20.74 7.31
C LEU A 97 3.66 20.47 8.06
N SER A 98 2.50 20.61 7.44
CA SER A 98 1.24 20.24 8.07
C SER A 98 1.07 18.72 8.14
N ILE A 99 0.20 18.24 9.03
CA ILE A 99 -0.26 16.86 9.08
C ILE A 99 -0.81 16.41 7.74
N LYS A 100 -1.55 17.29 7.05
CA LYS A 100 -1.99 17.03 5.68
C LYS A 100 -0.81 16.69 4.76
N LYS A 101 0.27 17.49 4.77
CA LYS A 101 1.49 17.19 3.97
C LYS A 101 2.15 15.87 4.39
N ILE A 102 2.18 15.55 5.69
CA ILE A 102 2.76 14.30 6.21
C ILE A 102 1.96 13.06 5.74
N MET A 103 0.65 13.18 5.63
CA MET A 103 -0.27 12.08 5.31
C MET A 103 -0.59 11.94 3.81
N VAL A 104 0.00 12.78 2.96
CA VAL A 104 -0.12 12.71 1.49
C VAL A 104 0.87 11.68 0.92
N GLY A 105 0.51 11.04 -0.19
CA GLY A 105 1.34 10.03 -0.84
C GLY A 105 2.69 10.58 -1.33
N PRO A 106 3.75 9.74 -1.43
CA PRO A 106 5.12 10.21 -1.71
C PRO A 106 5.26 10.93 -3.06
N ILE A 107 4.60 10.44 -4.11
CA ILE A 107 4.67 11.06 -5.45
C ILE A 107 4.05 12.45 -5.44
N THR A 108 2.87 12.61 -4.82
CA THR A 108 2.25 13.92 -4.66
C THR A 108 3.16 14.85 -3.86
N GLN A 109 3.68 14.41 -2.71
CA GLN A 109 4.45 15.31 -1.84
C GLN A 109 5.82 15.71 -2.41
N TYR A 110 6.55 14.80 -3.06
CA TYR A 110 7.94 15.05 -3.45
C TYR A 110 8.13 15.37 -4.93
N VAL A 111 7.09 15.18 -5.75
CA VAL A 111 7.16 15.41 -7.19
C VAL A 111 6.09 16.39 -7.64
N ARG A 112 4.80 16.06 -7.50
CA ARG A 112 3.73 16.87 -8.09
C ARG A 112 3.49 18.19 -7.37
N ALA A 113 3.32 18.19 -6.05
CA ALA A 113 3.07 19.40 -5.29
C ALA A 113 4.25 20.39 -5.36
N PRO A 114 5.53 19.98 -5.21
CA PRO A 114 6.65 20.90 -5.41
C PRO A 114 6.73 21.44 -6.84
N LEU A 115 6.35 20.65 -7.85
CA LEU A 115 6.29 21.13 -9.23
C LEU A 115 5.17 22.17 -9.40
N ALA A 116 4.00 21.97 -8.80
CA ALA A 116 2.89 22.92 -8.85
C ALA A 116 3.25 24.23 -8.12
N GLU A 117 3.91 24.12 -6.96
CA GLU A 117 4.43 25.26 -6.21
C GLU A 117 5.51 26.02 -6.99
N TYR A 118 6.42 25.31 -7.67
CA TYR A 118 7.43 25.90 -8.55
C TYR A 118 6.81 26.69 -9.71
N VAL A 119 5.74 26.18 -10.31
CA VAL A 119 5.02 26.90 -11.37
C VAL A 119 4.46 28.24 -10.85
N GLU A 120 3.96 28.29 -9.63
CA GLU A 120 3.49 29.55 -9.05
C GLU A 120 4.65 30.45 -8.59
N SER A 121 5.63 29.94 -7.87
CA SER A 121 6.68 30.75 -7.25
C SER A 121 7.74 31.24 -8.23
N ASN A 122 8.16 30.40 -9.19
CA ASN A 122 9.23 30.71 -10.13
C ASN A 122 8.73 31.21 -11.48
N LEU A 123 7.60 30.69 -11.97
CA LEU A 123 7.02 31.14 -13.24
C LEU A 123 5.96 32.24 -13.05
N HIS A 124 5.59 32.55 -11.81
CA HIS A 124 4.57 33.56 -11.48
C HIS A 124 3.27 33.33 -12.26
N PHE A 125 2.79 32.08 -12.30
CA PHE A 125 1.65 31.66 -13.11
C PHE A 125 0.42 32.55 -12.88
N THR A 126 0.03 32.77 -11.62
CA THR A 126 -1.13 33.59 -11.27
C THR A 126 -0.97 35.07 -11.69
N TYR A 127 0.27 35.58 -11.75
CA TYR A 127 0.56 36.94 -12.20
C TYR A 127 0.39 37.10 -13.71
N TYR A 128 0.89 36.14 -14.51
CA TYR A 128 0.78 36.19 -15.97
C TYR A 128 -0.60 35.77 -16.49
N PHE A 129 -1.31 34.90 -15.76
CA PHE A 129 -2.61 34.37 -16.13
C PHE A 129 -3.69 34.65 -15.07
N PRO A 130 -3.98 35.92 -14.73
CA PRO A 130 -4.88 36.27 -13.62
C PRO A 130 -6.35 35.88 -13.86
N LEU A 131 -6.71 35.54 -15.11
CA LEU A 131 -8.06 35.10 -15.48
C LEU A 131 -8.28 33.60 -15.26
N ILE A 132 -7.21 32.82 -15.08
CA ILE A 132 -7.30 31.37 -14.87
C ILE A 132 -7.57 31.11 -13.39
N SER A 133 -8.84 30.90 -13.03
CA SER A 133 -9.23 30.53 -11.68
C SER A 133 -8.94 29.05 -11.37
N ALA A 134 -8.82 28.71 -10.08
CA ALA A 134 -8.72 27.33 -9.62
C ALA A 134 -9.85 26.43 -10.17
N ASN A 135 -11.10 26.90 -10.12
CA ASN A 135 -12.24 26.17 -10.68
C ASN A 135 -12.10 25.89 -12.19
N ALA A 136 -11.49 26.81 -12.94
CA ALA A 136 -11.27 26.60 -14.38
C ALA A 136 -10.23 25.50 -14.61
N ILE A 137 -9.19 25.43 -13.78
CA ILE A 137 -8.21 24.34 -13.78
C ILE A 137 -8.90 23.02 -13.40
N SER A 138 -9.76 23.02 -12.37
CA SER A 138 -10.52 21.84 -11.94
C SER A 138 -11.41 21.28 -13.04
N ILE A 139 -12.15 22.15 -13.74
CA ILE A 139 -12.98 21.76 -14.90
C ILE A 139 -12.10 21.20 -16.04
N PHE A 140 -10.96 21.84 -16.31
CA PHE A 140 -10.09 21.42 -17.39
C PHE A 140 -9.48 20.03 -17.14
N HIS A 141 -9.00 19.77 -15.92
CA HIS A 141 -8.44 18.47 -15.57
C HIS A 141 -9.53 17.38 -15.50
N CYS A 142 -10.78 17.73 -15.17
CA CYS A 142 -11.93 16.84 -15.37
C CYS A 142 -12.12 16.43 -16.84
N CYS A 143 -11.95 17.36 -17.79
CA CYS A 143 -12.05 17.05 -19.21
C CYS A 143 -10.93 16.10 -19.67
N LEU A 144 -9.70 16.27 -19.14
CA LEU A 144 -8.59 15.36 -19.42
C LEU A 144 -8.90 13.93 -18.93
N SER A 145 -9.54 13.78 -17.76
CA SER A 145 -9.99 12.48 -17.26
C SER A 145 -10.92 11.76 -18.25
N LEU A 146 -11.87 12.47 -18.85
CA LEU A 146 -12.78 11.92 -19.86
C LEU A 146 -12.03 11.49 -21.14
N ILE A 147 -11.06 12.29 -21.57
CA ILE A 147 -10.21 11.98 -22.74
C ILE A 147 -9.40 10.72 -22.48
N SER A 148 -8.84 10.56 -21.27
CA SER A 148 -8.02 9.41 -20.89
C SER A 148 -8.76 8.07 -20.98
N ILE A 149 -10.09 8.03 -20.81
CA ILE A 149 -10.90 6.79 -20.98
C ILE A 149 -10.66 6.16 -22.36
N LYS A 150 -10.63 6.98 -23.41
CA LYS A 150 -10.44 6.50 -24.79
C LYS A 150 -9.08 5.84 -24.95
N PHE A 151 -8.05 6.39 -24.32
CA PHE A 151 -6.69 5.88 -24.39
C PHE A 151 -6.51 4.62 -23.53
N PHE A 152 -7.02 4.60 -22.30
CA PHE A 152 -6.97 3.44 -21.42
C PHE A 152 -7.72 2.23 -21.99
N SER A 153 -8.85 2.44 -22.65
CA SER A 153 -9.63 1.38 -23.28
C SER A 153 -9.09 0.91 -24.63
N SER A 154 -7.90 1.40 -25.04
CA SER A 154 -7.25 1.00 -26.29
C SER A 154 -6.51 -0.33 -26.15
N GLU A 155 -6.50 -1.09 -27.25
CA GLU A 155 -5.76 -2.34 -27.39
C GLU A 155 -4.25 -2.13 -27.52
N SER A 156 -3.85 -0.97 -28.05
CA SER A 156 -2.43 -0.62 -28.22
C SER A 156 -1.83 -0.13 -26.91
N LEU A 157 -0.74 -0.78 -26.47
CA LEU A 157 0.03 -0.34 -25.30
C LEU A 157 0.55 1.09 -25.45
N TYR A 158 0.92 1.49 -26.67
CA TYR A 158 1.37 2.86 -26.94
C TYR A 158 0.26 3.89 -26.66
N GLN A 159 -0.97 3.61 -27.08
CA GLN A 159 -2.10 4.49 -26.78
C GLN A 159 -2.43 4.51 -25.29
N ARG A 160 -2.36 3.37 -24.59
CA ARG A 160 -2.53 3.33 -23.14
C ARG A 160 -1.48 4.17 -22.41
N ARG A 161 -0.21 4.14 -22.86
CA ARG A 161 0.87 4.99 -22.31
C ARG A 161 0.65 6.48 -22.57
N ILE A 162 0.09 6.86 -23.72
CA ILE A 162 -0.37 8.24 -23.93
C ILE A 162 -1.49 8.59 -22.95
N GLY A 163 -2.43 7.67 -22.71
CA GLY A 163 -3.47 7.84 -21.69
C GLY A 163 -2.89 8.08 -20.30
N VAL A 164 -1.85 7.33 -19.91
CA VAL A 164 -1.11 7.53 -18.67
C VAL A 164 -0.53 8.94 -18.61
N LEU A 165 0.13 9.40 -19.68
CA LEU A 165 0.69 10.76 -19.74
C LEU A 165 -0.38 11.84 -19.58
N ILE A 166 -1.53 11.70 -20.27
CA ILE A 166 -2.66 12.65 -20.15
C ILE A 166 -3.21 12.63 -18.72
N PHE A 167 -3.30 11.46 -18.10
CA PHE A 167 -3.78 11.30 -16.74
C PHE A 167 -2.80 11.89 -15.70
N GLU A 168 -1.49 11.78 -15.93
CA GLU A 168 -0.48 12.45 -15.08
C GLU A 168 -0.55 13.98 -15.21
N ILE A 169 -0.76 14.50 -16.42
CA ILE A 169 -1.01 15.94 -16.61
C ILE A 169 -2.27 16.37 -15.85
N ARG A 170 -3.33 15.54 -15.89
CA ARG A 170 -4.55 15.75 -15.11
C ARG A 170 -4.26 15.82 -13.62
N THR A 171 -3.53 14.86 -13.06
CA THR A 171 -3.21 14.84 -11.62
C THR A 171 -2.25 15.96 -11.22
N PHE A 172 -1.37 16.40 -12.11
CA PHE A 172 -0.57 17.60 -11.87
C PHE A 172 -1.44 18.87 -11.79
N LEU A 173 -2.44 19.00 -12.66
CA LEU A 173 -3.35 20.15 -12.67
C LEU A 173 -4.27 20.17 -11.43
N ASP A 174 -4.61 18.99 -10.91
CA ASP A 174 -5.29 18.79 -9.62
C ASP A 174 -4.48 19.41 -8.47
N ASP A 175 -3.17 19.13 -8.39
CA ASP A 175 -2.32 19.79 -7.39
C ASP A 175 -2.16 21.31 -7.64
N LEU A 176 -2.17 21.74 -8.91
CA LEU A 176 -2.01 23.14 -9.30
C LEU A 176 -3.22 24.00 -8.94
N ASP A 177 -4.45 23.48 -9.02
CA ASP A 177 -5.64 24.28 -8.73
C ASP A 177 -5.66 24.79 -7.27
N GLY A 178 -5.20 23.96 -6.33
CA GLY A 178 -5.06 24.31 -4.93
C GLY A 178 -3.97 25.36 -4.70
N VAL A 179 -2.86 25.29 -5.44
CA VAL A 179 -1.79 26.31 -5.40
C VAL A 179 -2.32 27.65 -5.91
N VAL A 180 -2.98 27.66 -7.07
CA VAL A 180 -3.57 28.87 -7.67
C VAL A 180 -4.65 29.46 -6.78
N PHE A 181 -5.48 28.63 -6.15
CA PHE A 181 -6.47 29.07 -5.16
C PHE A 181 -5.79 29.81 -3.99
N ARG A 182 -4.72 29.24 -3.42
CA ARG A 182 -3.96 29.86 -2.31
C ARG A 182 -3.30 31.17 -2.71
N ALA A 183 -2.73 31.23 -3.91
CA ALA A 183 -2.12 32.44 -4.47
C ALA A 183 -3.16 33.57 -4.61
N HIS A 184 -4.33 33.28 -5.20
CA HIS A 184 -5.42 34.25 -5.32
C HIS A 184 -6.02 34.66 -3.97
N ALA A 185 -6.15 33.72 -3.03
CA ALA A 185 -6.68 33.99 -1.71
C ALA A 185 -5.70 34.74 -0.79
N LYS A 186 -4.44 34.96 -1.23
CA LYS A 186 -3.34 35.50 -0.43
C LYS A 186 -3.11 34.75 0.89
N ASN A 187 -3.52 33.48 0.96
CA ASN A 187 -3.38 32.63 2.13
C ASN A 187 -2.33 31.57 1.82
N SER A 188 -1.17 31.67 2.47
CA SER A 188 -0.05 30.73 2.30
C SER A 188 -0.23 29.40 3.04
N HIS A 189 -1.30 29.22 3.81
CA HIS A 189 -1.53 28.04 4.62
C HIS A 189 -2.18 26.88 3.84
N TYR A 190 -1.67 25.66 4.06
CA TYR A 190 -2.24 24.40 3.55
C TYR A 190 -3.48 24.00 4.35
N LYS A 191 -4.56 24.78 4.22
CA LYS A 191 -5.85 24.47 4.84
C LYS A 191 -6.92 24.27 3.77
N SER A 192 -7.66 23.17 3.85
CA SER A 192 -8.83 22.94 3.01
C SER A 192 -9.96 23.91 3.41
N TYR A 193 -10.44 24.74 2.47
CA TYR A 193 -11.61 25.60 2.71
C TYR A 193 -12.90 24.80 2.47
N HIS A 194 -13.24 23.92 3.41
CA HIS A 194 -14.44 23.12 3.35
C HIS A 194 -15.71 24.00 3.27
N GLY A 195 -16.61 23.67 2.34
CA GLY A 195 -17.91 24.34 2.17
C GLY A 195 -17.94 25.45 1.11
N GLY A 196 -16.81 25.79 0.48
CA GLY A 196 -16.78 26.69 -0.67
C GLY A 196 -17.13 25.99 -1.99
N LEU A 197 -17.62 26.73 -2.98
CA LEU A 197 -17.92 26.18 -4.31
C LEU A 197 -16.68 25.50 -4.94
N GLY A 198 -15.50 26.08 -4.77
CA GLY A 198 -14.25 25.49 -5.30
C GLY A 198 -13.93 24.12 -4.69
N PHE A 199 -14.15 23.94 -3.39
CA PHE A 199 -13.96 22.64 -2.74
C PHE A 199 -14.87 21.55 -3.33
N TYR A 200 -16.14 21.88 -3.61
CA TYR A 200 -17.05 20.92 -4.23
C TYR A 200 -16.71 20.61 -5.69
N VAL A 201 -16.27 21.61 -6.45
CA VAL A 201 -15.86 21.43 -7.85
C VAL A 201 -14.61 20.55 -7.94
N ASP A 202 -13.62 20.81 -7.10
CA ASP A 202 -12.39 20.02 -6.96
C ASP A 202 -12.72 18.56 -6.59
N ALA A 203 -13.41 18.35 -5.46
CA ALA A 203 -13.80 17.01 -5.00
C ALA A 203 -14.63 16.24 -6.04
N LEU A 204 -15.52 16.90 -6.77
CA LEU A 204 -16.29 16.26 -7.84
C LEU A 204 -15.39 15.88 -9.02
N SER A 205 -14.46 16.76 -9.41
CA SER A 205 -13.49 16.48 -10.46
C SER A 205 -12.63 15.27 -10.12
N ASP A 206 -12.23 15.15 -8.86
CA ASP A 206 -11.45 14.04 -8.34
C ASP A 206 -12.17 12.69 -8.41
N VAL A 207 -13.43 12.67 -7.93
CA VAL A 207 -14.29 11.48 -8.00
C VAL A 207 -14.52 11.08 -9.46
N LEU A 208 -14.75 12.04 -10.35
CA LEU A 208 -14.92 11.77 -11.78
C LEU A 208 -13.61 11.25 -12.39
N GLY A 209 -12.46 11.80 -12.01
CA GLY A 209 -11.14 11.33 -12.46
C GLY A 209 -10.89 9.87 -12.12
N GLY A 210 -11.06 9.50 -10.85
CA GLY A 210 -10.95 8.10 -10.41
C GLY A 210 -11.97 7.18 -11.10
N THR A 211 -13.21 7.63 -11.28
CA THR A 211 -14.25 6.87 -11.97
C THR A 211 -13.90 6.65 -13.45
N CYS A 212 -13.39 7.67 -14.15
CA CYS A 212 -12.94 7.58 -15.53
C CYS A 212 -11.80 6.56 -15.69
N LEU A 213 -10.83 6.56 -14.78
CA LEU A 213 -9.74 5.59 -14.76
C LEU A 213 -10.28 4.15 -14.66
N MET A 214 -11.21 3.90 -13.74
CA MET A 214 -11.82 2.57 -13.56
C MET A 214 -12.64 2.14 -14.78
N ILE A 215 -13.45 3.03 -15.36
CA ILE A 215 -14.22 2.75 -16.57
C ILE A 215 -13.27 2.42 -17.74
N GLY A 216 -12.17 3.16 -17.88
CA GLY A 216 -11.14 2.89 -18.89
C GLY A 216 -10.57 1.47 -18.78
N CYS A 217 -10.20 1.06 -17.56
CA CYS A 217 -9.74 -0.30 -17.26
C CYS A 217 -10.82 -1.37 -17.54
N LEU A 218 -12.08 -1.12 -17.16
CA LEU A 218 -13.18 -2.06 -17.40
C LEU A 218 -13.38 -2.30 -18.90
N LEU A 219 -13.44 -1.21 -19.68
CA LEU A 219 -13.62 -1.26 -21.12
C LEU A 219 -12.44 -1.97 -21.81
N TYR A 220 -11.22 -1.73 -21.33
CA TYR A 220 -10.03 -2.46 -21.79
C TYR A 220 -10.18 -3.97 -21.58
N PHE A 221 -10.46 -4.42 -20.36
CA PHE A 221 -10.55 -5.85 -20.05
C PHE A 221 -11.74 -6.55 -20.70
N TYR A 222 -12.83 -5.82 -20.99
CA TYR A 222 -13.95 -6.35 -21.74
C TYR A 222 -13.62 -6.62 -23.21
N LYS A 223 -12.69 -5.85 -23.80
CA LYS A 223 -12.14 -6.08 -25.14
C LYS A 223 -11.03 -7.15 -25.10
N GLN A 224 -10.05 -6.95 -24.23
CA GLN A 224 -8.90 -7.85 -24.04
C GLN A 224 -9.01 -8.57 -22.71
N ARG A 225 -9.57 -9.77 -22.74
CA ARG A 225 -9.72 -10.59 -21.55
C ARG A 225 -8.34 -11.11 -21.12
N PRO A 226 -7.97 -10.97 -19.84
CA PRO A 226 -6.73 -11.54 -19.33
C PRO A 226 -6.75 -13.06 -19.44
N ILE A 227 -5.55 -13.64 -19.56
CA ILE A 227 -5.36 -15.09 -19.54
C ILE A 227 -5.28 -15.53 -18.08
N ARG A 228 -6.07 -16.55 -17.71
CA ARG A 228 -5.99 -17.18 -16.40
C ARG A 228 -4.72 -18.01 -16.33
N SER A 229 -3.82 -17.71 -15.39
CA SER A 229 -2.71 -18.61 -15.11
C SER A 229 -3.23 -19.87 -14.40
N ILE A 230 -3.30 -20.97 -15.14
CA ILE A 230 -3.77 -22.29 -14.66
C ILE A 230 -2.73 -22.95 -13.73
N THR A 231 -1.49 -22.45 -13.71
CA THR A 231 -0.35 -23.06 -12.99
C THR A 231 -0.61 -23.24 -11.50
N HIS A 232 -1.28 -22.28 -10.84
CA HIS A 232 -1.61 -22.41 -9.41
C HIS A 232 -2.73 -23.42 -9.11
N GLN A 233 -3.62 -23.69 -10.06
CA GLN A 233 -4.68 -24.68 -9.88
C GLN A 233 -4.19 -26.10 -10.15
N ILE A 234 -3.32 -26.31 -11.14
CA ILE A 234 -2.75 -27.62 -11.44
C ILE A 234 -1.87 -28.10 -10.28
N SER A 235 -1.02 -27.26 -9.70
CA SER A 235 -0.22 -27.65 -8.53
C SER A 235 -1.10 -28.07 -7.35
N ARG A 236 -2.30 -27.48 -7.20
CA ARG A 236 -3.27 -27.80 -6.15
C ARG A 236 -4.07 -29.09 -6.43
N SER A 237 -4.40 -29.38 -7.69
CA SER A 237 -5.05 -30.62 -8.09
C SER A 237 -4.09 -31.82 -8.13
N LEU A 238 -2.82 -31.60 -8.47
CA LEU A 238 -1.81 -32.67 -8.47
C LEU A 238 -1.43 -33.08 -7.04
N SER A 239 -1.27 -32.10 -6.14
CA SER A 239 -0.98 -32.38 -4.72
C SER A 239 -2.14 -33.12 -4.03
N THR A 240 -3.40 -32.76 -4.31
CA THR A 240 -4.56 -33.51 -3.79
C THR A 240 -4.71 -34.92 -4.38
N ARG A 241 -4.27 -35.15 -5.63
CA ARG A 241 -4.25 -36.52 -6.20
C ARG A 241 -3.11 -37.37 -5.66
N LEU A 242 -1.93 -36.80 -5.47
CA LEU A 242 -0.78 -37.49 -4.88
C LEU A 242 -1.00 -37.83 -3.40
N SER A 243 -1.67 -36.96 -2.64
CA SER A 243 -2.06 -37.26 -1.25
C SER A 243 -3.21 -38.26 -1.13
N ARG A 244 -3.98 -38.50 -2.20
CA ARG A 244 -5.06 -39.51 -2.20
C ARG A 244 -4.59 -40.85 -2.76
N SER A 245 -3.40 -40.92 -3.38
CA SER A 245 -2.81 -42.17 -3.85
C SER A 245 -1.84 -42.81 -2.86
N SER A 246 -1.46 -42.13 -1.76
CA SER A 246 -0.61 -42.70 -0.72
C SER A 246 -1.38 -43.45 0.37
N ASP A 247 -2.69 -43.23 0.47
CA ASP A 247 -3.51 -43.67 1.61
C ASP A 247 -4.70 -44.51 1.14
N THR A 248 -4.47 -45.61 0.41
CA THR A 248 -5.42 -46.74 0.29
C THR A 248 -4.73 -47.92 -0.38
N GLU A 249 -3.93 -48.67 0.38
CA GLU A 249 -3.87 -50.12 0.19
C GLU A 249 -4.93 -50.72 1.11
N ASN A 250 -5.84 -51.50 0.52
CA ASN A 250 -6.91 -52.30 1.14
C ASN A 250 -8.24 -51.57 1.44
N GLU A 251 -9.18 -51.63 0.50
CA GLU A 251 -10.51 -52.24 0.74
C GLU A 251 -11.34 -52.29 -0.55
N GLU A 252 -12.08 -53.38 -0.68
CA GLU A 252 -12.82 -53.84 -1.85
C GLU A 252 -14.25 -53.25 -1.86
N THR A 253 -14.78 -52.94 -3.05
CA THR A 253 -16.21 -52.83 -3.44
C THR A 253 -17.12 -51.75 -2.80
N ASP A 254 -17.50 -50.71 -3.57
CA ASP A 254 -18.84 -50.64 -4.20
C ASP A 254 -19.07 -49.39 -5.10
N VAL A 255 -19.15 -49.66 -6.40
CA VAL A 255 -20.01 -49.12 -7.48
C VAL A 255 -20.60 -47.70 -7.36
N ILE A 256 -20.19 -46.81 -8.28
CA ILE A 256 -21.13 -46.13 -9.22
C ILE A 256 -20.53 -46.16 -10.64
N ILE A 257 -21.11 -47.03 -11.46
CA ILE A 257 -20.96 -47.06 -12.91
C ILE A 257 -21.76 -45.89 -13.49
N LEU A 258 -21.11 -45.00 -14.24
CA LEU A 258 -21.75 -44.26 -15.33
C LEU A 258 -20.78 -44.15 -16.53
N ASN A 259 -21.09 -44.98 -17.52
CA ASN A 259 -20.80 -44.85 -18.96
C ASN A 259 -19.32 -44.83 -19.40
N MET A 260 -18.78 -46.03 -19.62
CA MET A 260 -17.67 -46.29 -20.52
C MET A 260 -18.23 -46.91 -21.81
N ASP A 261 -18.41 -46.09 -22.84
CA ASP A 261 -18.42 -46.52 -24.25
C ASP A 261 -17.68 -45.53 -25.17
N ASP A 262 -16.96 -44.56 -24.60
CA ASP A 262 -15.99 -43.76 -25.33
C ASP A 262 -14.60 -44.07 -24.78
N GLU A 263 -13.71 -44.53 -25.65
CA GLU A 263 -12.27 -44.60 -25.41
C GLU A 263 -11.81 -43.33 -24.66
N PRO A 264 -11.17 -43.44 -23.49
CA PRO A 264 -10.59 -42.28 -22.85
C PRO A 264 -9.41 -41.86 -23.72
N LYS A 265 -9.65 -40.90 -24.63
CA LYS A 265 -8.61 -40.05 -25.18
C LYS A 265 -7.94 -39.40 -23.99
N ILE A 266 -6.84 -39.99 -23.52
CA ILE A 266 -5.90 -39.35 -22.62
C ILE A 266 -5.57 -38.03 -23.30
N PRO A 267 -6.00 -36.87 -22.77
CA PRO A 267 -5.69 -35.61 -23.40
C PRO A 267 -4.18 -35.52 -23.47
N SER A 268 -3.67 -35.36 -24.69
CA SER A 268 -2.24 -35.22 -24.91
C SER A 268 -1.74 -34.09 -24.01
N VAL A 269 -0.62 -34.30 -23.33
CA VAL A 269 0.00 -33.28 -22.43
C VAL A 269 0.32 -31.98 -23.18
N ASN A 270 0.23 -31.99 -24.51
CA ASN A 270 0.42 -30.83 -25.37
C ASN A 270 -0.84 -29.96 -25.56
N ASP A 271 -2.03 -30.43 -25.18
CA ASP A 271 -3.31 -29.69 -25.34
C ASP A 271 -3.74 -28.93 -24.07
N ILE A 272 -3.01 -29.04 -22.95
CA ILE A 272 -3.38 -28.40 -21.67
C ILE A 272 -2.98 -26.91 -21.62
N ASN A 273 -2.30 -26.39 -22.65
CA ASN A 273 -2.08 -24.94 -22.83
C ASN A 273 -3.31 -24.23 -23.41
N THR A 274 -4.53 -24.63 -23.03
CA THR A 274 -5.70 -23.80 -23.31
C THR A 274 -5.63 -22.60 -22.39
N ASN A 275 -5.21 -21.46 -22.93
CA ASN A 275 -5.29 -20.16 -22.28
C ASN A 275 -6.76 -19.86 -21.96
N ILE A 276 -7.26 -20.31 -20.80
CA ILE A 276 -8.63 -20.04 -20.37
C ILE A 276 -8.71 -18.53 -20.14
N LEU A 277 -9.44 -17.84 -21.01
CA LEU A 277 -9.71 -16.41 -20.87
C LEU A 277 -10.62 -16.16 -19.66
N GLU A 278 -10.37 -15.07 -18.95
CA GLU A 278 -11.21 -14.67 -17.84
C GLU A 278 -12.66 -14.39 -18.27
N THR A 279 -13.63 -14.74 -17.43
CA THR A 279 -15.03 -14.44 -17.72
C THR A 279 -15.30 -12.96 -17.48
N LYS A 280 -16.17 -12.34 -18.31
CA LYS A 280 -16.58 -10.94 -18.13
C LYS A 280 -17.15 -10.69 -16.73
N GLY A 281 -17.86 -11.66 -16.16
CA GLY A 281 -18.38 -11.58 -14.80
C GLY A 281 -17.28 -11.50 -13.74
N ARG A 282 -16.22 -12.31 -13.84
CA ARG A 282 -15.09 -12.23 -12.91
C ARG A 282 -14.35 -10.90 -13.04
N ILE A 283 -14.10 -10.44 -14.26
CA ILE A 283 -13.48 -9.12 -14.53
C ILE A 283 -14.30 -8.01 -13.86
N PHE A 284 -15.62 -8.00 -14.07
CA PHE A 284 -16.53 -7.02 -13.47
C PHE A 284 -16.47 -7.04 -11.95
N ILE A 285 -16.56 -8.22 -11.33
CA ILE A 285 -16.51 -8.37 -9.86
C ILE A 285 -15.17 -7.91 -9.32
N SER A 286 -14.06 -8.37 -9.90
CA SER A 286 -12.70 -8.02 -9.48
C SER A 286 -12.46 -6.51 -9.54
N LEU A 287 -12.87 -5.86 -10.63
CA LEU A 287 -12.71 -4.42 -10.77
C LEU A 287 -13.68 -3.64 -9.87
N SER A 288 -14.91 -4.13 -9.67
CA SER A 288 -15.87 -3.51 -8.75
C SER A 288 -15.38 -3.56 -7.30
N LEU A 289 -14.78 -4.69 -6.87
CA LEU A 289 -14.17 -4.82 -5.56
C LEU A 289 -12.96 -3.89 -5.40
N PHE A 290 -12.10 -3.82 -6.42
CA PHE A 290 -10.97 -2.89 -6.43
C PHE A 290 -11.44 -1.43 -6.35
N THR A 291 -12.48 -1.07 -7.11
CA THR A 291 -13.11 0.26 -7.08
C THR A 291 -13.71 0.58 -5.72
N LEU A 292 -14.42 -0.37 -5.10
CA LEU A 292 -14.97 -0.19 -3.76
C LEU A 292 -13.87 0.11 -2.73
N ARG A 293 -12.74 -0.61 -2.78
CA ARG A 293 -11.60 -0.37 -1.88
C ARG A 293 -10.97 0.99 -2.12
N TYR A 294 -10.74 1.34 -3.38
CA TYR A 294 -10.23 2.64 -3.77
C TYR A 294 -11.11 3.78 -3.22
N SER A 295 -12.43 3.68 -3.40
CA SER A 295 -13.39 4.67 -2.87
C SER A 295 -13.41 4.72 -1.35
N LEU A 296 -13.34 3.57 -0.66
CA LEU A 296 -13.25 3.53 0.80
C LEU A 296 -11.96 4.18 1.30
N ALA A 297 -10.82 3.90 0.65
CA ALA A 297 -9.56 4.53 0.97
C ALA A 297 -9.63 6.07 0.81
N ALA A 298 -10.32 6.57 -0.22
CA ALA A 298 -10.50 8.01 -0.43
C ALA A 298 -11.39 8.64 0.66
N ILE A 299 -12.49 7.99 1.03
CA ILE A 299 -13.39 8.46 2.09
C ILE A 299 -12.70 8.49 3.46
N PHE A 300 -11.98 7.42 3.81
CA PHE A 300 -11.22 7.38 5.04
C PHE A 300 -10.08 8.38 5.03
N TRP A 301 -9.48 8.64 3.86
CA TRP A 301 -8.38 9.58 3.77
C TRP A 301 -8.78 10.99 4.22
N ASP A 302 -9.85 11.57 3.67
CA ASP A 302 -10.27 12.93 4.02
C ASP A 302 -10.67 13.04 5.50
N ARG A 303 -11.46 12.06 5.98
CA ARG A 303 -11.92 12.03 7.38
C ARG A 303 -10.75 11.93 8.36
N ASP A 304 -9.83 11.01 8.13
CA ASP A 304 -8.75 10.74 9.07
C ASP A 304 -7.71 11.87 9.02
N VAL A 305 -7.37 12.40 7.83
CA VAL A 305 -6.51 13.60 7.71
C VAL A 305 -7.10 14.78 8.48
N GLN A 306 -8.40 15.05 8.35
CA GLN A 306 -9.06 16.13 9.10
C GLN A 306 -9.00 15.88 10.61
N ALA A 307 -9.23 14.63 11.05
CA ALA A 307 -9.13 14.27 12.46
C ALA A 307 -7.71 14.48 13.01
N TYR A 308 -6.68 14.01 12.30
CA TYR A 308 -5.29 14.19 12.70
C TYR A 308 -4.85 15.66 12.64
N GLU A 309 -5.26 16.43 11.65
CA GLU A 309 -5.00 17.87 11.56
C GLU A 309 -5.60 18.59 12.78
N SER A 310 -6.86 18.29 13.10
CA SER A 310 -7.51 18.86 14.28
C SER A 310 -6.83 18.45 15.60
N LEU A 311 -6.27 17.24 15.67
CA LEU A 311 -5.65 16.71 16.87
C LEU A 311 -4.21 17.23 17.07
N LEU A 312 -3.42 17.30 16.01
CA LEU A 312 -1.97 17.48 16.04
C LEU A 312 -1.51 18.85 15.52
N ASP A 313 -2.25 19.50 14.62
CA ASP A 313 -1.92 20.84 14.10
C ASP A 313 -2.75 21.97 14.75
N SER A 314 -3.80 21.66 15.50
CA SER A 314 -4.52 22.68 16.28
C SER A 314 -3.65 23.18 17.42
N TYR A 315 -3.37 24.49 17.42
CA TYR A 315 -2.73 25.16 18.55
C TYR A 315 -3.62 25.06 19.79
N LYS A 316 -3.04 24.55 20.87
CA LYS A 316 -3.70 24.42 22.17
C LYS A 316 -2.95 25.30 23.16
N ASP A 317 -3.66 26.24 23.80
CA ASP A 317 -3.11 27.19 24.79
C ASP A 317 -2.45 26.51 26.01
N LYS A 318 -2.76 25.23 26.25
CA LYS A 318 -2.26 24.48 27.41
C LYS A 318 -0.96 23.77 27.08
N SER A 319 0.12 24.16 27.77
CA SER A 319 1.47 23.55 27.67
C SER A 319 1.47 22.02 27.80
N GLN A 320 0.62 21.45 28.64
CA GLN A 320 0.48 20.00 28.79
C GLN A 320 -0.08 19.30 27.54
N GLN A 321 -0.98 19.93 26.80
CA GLN A 321 -1.55 19.36 25.58
C GLN A 321 -0.56 19.42 24.41
N GLN A 322 0.25 20.48 24.34
CA GLN A 322 1.35 20.58 23.38
C GLN A 322 2.42 19.51 23.63
N ALA A 323 2.77 19.27 24.90
CA ALA A 323 3.69 18.19 25.26
C ALA A 323 3.18 16.81 24.84
N LEU A 324 1.86 16.56 24.98
CA LEU A 324 1.24 15.31 24.54
C LEU A 324 1.23 15.17 23.01
N GLN A 325 0.90 16.24 22.27
CA GLN A 325 0.96 16.25 20.80
C GLN A 325 2.38 15.93 20.31
N LEU A 326 3.39 16.53 20.94
CA LEU A 326 4.79 16.28 20.62
C LEU A 326 5.19 14.83 20.94
N ALA A 327 4.77 14.30 22.09
CA ALA A 327 5.01 12.91 22.46
C ALA A 327 4.38 11.92 21.46
N ILE A 328 3.17 12.23 20.96
CA ILE A 328 2.51 11.42 19.93
C ILE A 328 3.27 11.50 18.61
N LEU A 329 3.69 12.68 18.16
CA LEU A 329 4.45 12.85 16.92
C LEU A 329 5.82 12.17 16.95
N HIS A 330 6.47 12.13 18.12
CA HIS A 330 7.77 11.48 18.30
C HIS A 330 7.67 9.97 18.47
N SER A 331 6.47 9.43 18.75
CA SER A 331 6.26 8.01 18.94
C SER A 331 6.62 7.21 17.67
N PRO A 332 7.48 6.17 17.77
CA PRO A 332 7.80 5.30 16.64
C PRO A 332 6.57 4.65 16.01
N LEU A 333 5.54 4.35 16.82
CA LEU A 333 4.29 3.77 16.33
C LEU A 333 3.52 4.76 15.44
N THR A 334 3.44 6.04 15.84
CA THR A 334 2.80 7.07 15.02
C THR A 334 3.51 7.24 13.68
N ILE A 335 4.84 7.24 13.70
CA ILE A 335 5.66 7.32 12.49
C ILE A 335 5.42 6.12 11.58
N LEU A 336 5.38 4.91 12.14
CA LEU A 336 5.06 3.71 11.37
C LEU A 336 3.65 3.78 10.77
N ILE A 337 2.66 4.28 11.52
CA ILE A 337 1.29 4.48 11.02
C ILE A 337 1.29 5.47 9.85
N PHE A 338 1.95 6.62 9.98
CA PHE A 338 2.06 7.59 8.88
C PHE A 338 2.79 7.01 7.67
N TYR A 339 3.85 6.24 7.87
CA TYR A 339 4.55 5.55 6.80
C TYR A 339 3.61 4.60 6.05
N LEU A 340 2.98 3.65 6.73
CA LEU A 340 2.07 2.70 6.10
C LEU A 340 0.89 3.42 5.43
N TRP A 341 0.36 4.46 6.06
CA TRP A 341 -0.73 5.26 5.52
C TRP A 341 -0.40 5.87 4.16
N ARG A 342 0.80 6.44 4.00
CA ARG A 342 1.21 7.09 2.74
C ARG A 342 1.23 6.12 1.57
N TYR A 343 1.59 4.85 1.79
CA TYR A 343 1.60 3.83 0.74
C TYR A 343 0.22 3.19 0.51
N LEU A 344 -0.69 3.28 1.48
CA LEU A 344 -2.04 2.69 1.40
C LEU A 344 -3.14 3.71 1.08
N CYS A 345 -2.82 5.00 1.02
CA CYS A 345 -3.80 6.03 0.72
C CYS A 345 -4.30 5.93 -0.73
N ALA A 346 -5.49 6.49 -0.99
CA ALA A 346 -6.12 6.43 -2.32
C ALA A 346 -5.22 6.99 -3.44
N LEU A 347 -4.52 8.10 -3.17
CA LEU A 347 -3.60 8.71 -4.14
C LEU A 347 -2.49 7.73 -4.57
N SER A 348 -1.88 7.01 -3.62
CA SER A 348 -0.84 6.03 -3.93
C SER A 348 -1.39 4.82 -4.68
N ILE A 349 -2.59 4.35 -4.34
CA ILE A 349 -3.28 3.29 -5.09
C ILE A 349 -3.56 3.72 -6.54
N GLN A 350 -3.97 4.98 -6.74
CA GLN A 350 -4.17 5.55 -8.08
C GLN A 350 -2.85 5.54 -8.86
N ASP A 351 -1.76 6.02 -8.26
CA ASP A 351 -0.44 6.07 -8.91
C ASP A 351 0.06 4.66 -9.27
N TYR A 352 -0.14 3.67 -8.39
CA TYR A 352 0.19 2.26 -8.69
C TYR A 352 -0.60 1.72 -9.88
N LEU A 353 -1.89 2.03 -9.97
CA LEU A 353 -2.72 1.60 -11.09
C LEU A 353 -2.24 2.22 -12.40
N VAL A 354 -1.92 3.52 -12.40
CA VAL A 354 -1.41 4.24 -13.57
C VAL A 354 -0.06 3.67 -14.04
N ILE A 355 0.84 3.39 -13.10
CA ILE A 355 2.11 2.69 -13.35
C ILE A 355 1.86 1.29 -13.94
N ALA A 356 0.87 0.56 -13.41
CA ALA A 356 0.50 -0.76 -13.93
C ALA A 356 0.02 -0.70 -15.38
N ILE A 357 -0.76 0.31 -15.74
CA ILE A 357 -1.21 0.54 -17.12
C ILE A 357 -0.01 0.82 -18.02
N PHE A 358 0.96 1.62 -17.57
CA PHE A 358 2.16 1.95 -18.34
C PHE A 358 3.00 0.71 -18.70
N PHE A 359 3.10 -0.24 -17.75
CA PHE A 359 3.86 -1.48 -17.89
C PHE A 359 3.04 -2.68 -18.40
N ASP A 360 1.75 -2.49 -18.71
CA ASP A 360 0.84 -3.57 -19.10
C ASP A 360 0.66 -4.68 -18.04
N ARG A 361 0.68 -4.28 -16.76
CA ARG A 361 0.54 -5.16 -15.58
C ARG A 361 -0.73 -4.89 -14.77
N THR A 362 -1.68 -4.14 -15.34
CA THR A 362 -2.94 -3.74 -14.69
C THR A 362 -3.72 -4.92 -14.12
N TRP A 363 -3.85 -6.02 -14.88
CA TRP A 363 -4.57 -7.20 -14.38
C TRP A 363 -3.86 -7.86 -13.20
N THR A 364 -2.53 -7.95 -13.24
CA THR A 364 -1.73 -8.54 -12.17
C THR A 364 -1.96 -7.81 -10.85
N ILE A 365 -1.98 -6.48 -10.84
CA ILE A 365 -2.26 -5.70 -9.63
C ILE A 365 -3.68 -5.95 -9.14
N ILE A 366 -4.68 -5.87 -10.02
CA ILE A 366 -6.10 -6.09 -9.65
C ILE A 366 -6.30 -7.51 -9.10
N GLU A 367 -5.62 -8.51 -9.66
CA GLU A 367 -5.71 -9.89 -9.22
C GLU A 367 -4.99 -10.13 -7.89
N MET A 368 -3.78 -9.60 -7.70
CA MET A 368 -3.05 -9.69 -6.42
C MET A 368 -3.89 -9.12 -5.28
N GLU A 369 -4.39 -7.90 -5.45
CA GLU A 369 -5.26 -7.21 -4.50
C GLU A 369 -6.52 -8.02 -4.15
N ASN A 370 -7.12 -8.69 -5.13
CA ASN A 370 -8.33 -9.48 -4.89
C ASN A 370 -8.04 -10.87 -4.31
N ASN A 371 -6.89 -11.46 -4.63
CA ASN A 371 -6.47 -12.76 -4.13
C ASN A 371 -6.01 -12.68 -2.67
N ASP A 372 -5.59 -11.52 -2.16
CA ASP A 372 -5.26 -11.34 -0.75
C ASP A 372 -6.46 -11.57 0.19
N LEU A 373 -7.70 -11.34 -0.27
CA LEU A 373 -8.89 -11.81 0.47
C LEU A 373 -8.99 -13.34 0.56
N THR A 374 -8.46 -14.05 -0.44
CA THR A 374 -8.41 -15.52 -0.44
C THR A 374 -7.28 -16.01 0.46
N TYR A 375 -6.15 -15.31 0.52
CA TYR A 375 -5.11 -15.53 1.53
C TYR A 375 -5.66 -15.31 2.94
N TRP A 376 -6.47 -14.27 3.16
CA TRP A 376 -7.13 -14.05 4.44
C TRP A 376 -8.11 -15.16 4.80
N LYS A 377 -8.90 -15.67 3.83
CA LYS A 377 -9.75 -16.85 4.05
C LYS A 377 -8.93 -18.10 4.38
N ASN A 378 -7.80 -18.34 3.70
CA ASN A 378 -6.92 -19.47 4.00
C ASN A 378 -6.25 -19.30 5.37
N TYR A 379 -5.90 -18.08 5.77
CA TYR A 379 -5.38 -17.75 7.08
C TYR A 379 -6.45 -17.96 8.17
N GLN A 380 -7.70 -17.54 7.94
CA GLN A 380 -8.81 -17.81 8.85
C GLN A 380 -9.08 -19.30 8.97
N THR A 381 -9.07 -20.06 7.88
CA THR A 381 -9.19 -21.53 7.91
C THR A 381 -8.02 -22.17 8.65
N ALA A 382 -6.80 -21.68 8.47
CA ALA A 382 -5.62 -22.14 9.20
C ALA A 382 -5.72 -21.82 10.70
N MET A 383 -6.19 -20.63 11.07
CA MET A 383 -6.41 -20.23 12.46
C MET A 383 -7.53 -21.04 13.12
N GLN A 384 -8.61 -21.34 12.40
CA GLN A 384 -9.68 -22.23 12.85
C GLN A 384 -9.19 -23.68 13.02
N TRP A 385 -8.32 -24.16 12.13
CA TRP A 385 -7.69 -25.47 12.27
C TRP A 385 -6.74 -25.53 13.48
N ILE A 386 -5.92 -24.50 13.68
CA ILE A 386 -5.03 -24.38 14.85
C ILE A 386 -5.85 -24.37 16.16
N GLN A 387 -6.95 -23.61 16.20
CA GLN A 387 -7.86 -23.54 17.36
C GLN A 387 -8.63 -24.86 17.58
N GLY A 388 -9.07 -25.53 16.52
CA GLY A 388 -9.73 -26.83 16.59
C GLY A 388 -8.82 -27.95 17.10
N ASN A 389 -7.54 -27.94 16.73
CA ASN A 389 -6.56 -28.92 17.18
C ASN A 389 -6.01 -28.63 18.58
N THR A 390 -6.02 -27.37 19.05
CA THR A 390 -5.62 -27.05 20.44
C THR A 390 -6.71 -27.44 21.45
N ILE A 391 -7.99 -27.44 21.06
CA ILE A 391 -9.08 -27.88 21.92
C ILE A 391 -9.13 -29.41 22.04
N ASN A 392 -8.74 -30.13 20.98
CA ASN A 392 -8.78 -31.61 20.97
C ASN A 392 -7.49 -32.28 21.48
N ASN A 393 -6.38 -31.55 21.61
CA ASN A 393 -5.10 -32.08 22.10
C ASN A 393 -4.63 -31.45 23.41
N ALA A 394 -5.51 -30.83 24.20
CA ALA A 394 -5.16 -30.48 25.58
C ALA A 394 -4.88 -31.78 26.35
N PRO A 395 -3.66 -32.00 26.87
CA PRO A 395 -3.34 -33.24 27.55
C PRO A 395 -4.15 -33.34 28.84
N ILE A 396 -4.84 -34.48 28.98
CA ILE A 396 -5.39 -34.98 30.24
C ILE A 396 -4.19 -35.36 31.13
N LEU A 397 -3.55 -34.35 31.71
CA LEU A 397 -2.50 -34.50 32.70
C LEU A 397 -2.76 -33.41 33.73
N MET A 398 -3.56 -33.74 34.74
CA MET A 398 -3.68 -33.11 36.07
C MET A 398 -4.92 -33.72 36.75
N ARG A 399 -4.94 -35.05 36.94
CA ARG A 399 -5.95 -35.72 37.78
C ARG A 399 -5.47 -37.04 38.38
N GLU A 400 -4.20 -37.11 38.80
CA GLU A 400 -3.69 -38.33 39.46
C GLU A 400 -2.67 -38.09 40.59
N GLU A 401 -2.48 -36.86 41.09
CA GLU A 401 -1.50 -36.59 42.17
C GLU A 401 -2.06 -35.88 43.42
N GLU A 402 -3.36 -35.99 43.73
CA GLU A 402 -3.93 -35.44 44.99
C GLU A 402 -4.50 -36.51 45.94
N GLU A 403 -4.06 -37.76 45.84
CA GLU A 403 -4.42 -38.80 46.80
C GLU A 403 -3.17 -39.51 47.32
N ASN A 404 -2.33 -38.79 48.07
CA ASN A 404 -1.50 -39.31 49.16
C ASN A 404 -0.55 -38.22 49.67
N THR A 405 -0.90 -37.57 50.79
CA THR A 405 -0.05 -37.45 51.99
C THR A 405 -0.73 -36.55 53.01
N MET A 406 -1.07 -37.19 54.13
CA MET A 406 -1.50 -36.59 55.38
C MET A 406 -0.27 -36.54 56.30
N ILE A 407 -0.20 -35.51 57.16
CA ILE A 407 0.57 -35.39 58.42
C ILE A 407 1.62 -34.25 58.46
N ASP A 408 1.28 -33.31 59.34
CA ASP A 408 2.02 -32.43 60.26
C ASP A 408 2.94 -31.27 59.83
N ASP A 409 2.51 -30.12 60.37
CA ASP A 409 3.23 -29.09 61.14
C ASP A 409 4.16 -28.06 60.49
N ASP A 410 3.69 -26.83 60.69
CA ASP A 410 4.39 -25.64 61.17
C ASP A 410 5.13 -24.69 60.21
N ASN A 411 4.65 -23.45 60.31
CA ASN A 411 5.36 -22.17 60.25
C ASN A 411 5.70 -21.50 58.90
N ASP A 412 5.00 -20.37 58.76
CA ASP A 412 5.49 -19.02 58.43
C ASP A 412 5.68 -18.60 56.96
N LYS A 413 4.89 -17.56 56.60
CA LYS A 413 5.23 -16.41 55.71
C LYS A 413 5.43 -16.76 54.23
N GLN A 414 4.72 -16.20 53.24
CA GLN A 414 4.57 -14.78 52.93
C GLN A 414 3.82 -14.60 51.57
N LEU A 415 3.22 -13.41 51.40
CA LEU A 415 2.79 -12.74 50.16
C LEU A 415 1.60 -13.30 49.35
N GLN A 416 0.43 -12.78 49.71
CA GLN A 416 -0.74 -12.58 48.84
C GLN A 416 -0.45 -11.55 47.75
N PHE A 417 -0.57 -11.95 46.49
CA PHE A 417 -0.85 -11.04 45.38
C PHE A 417 -2.31 -11.27 44.97
N THR A 418 -3.16 -10.29 45.27
CA THR A 418 -4.56 -10.26 44.83
C THR A 418 -4.58 -9.93 43.34
N ILE A 419 -5.14 -10.81 42.52
CA ILE A 419 -5.57 -10.51 41.16
C ILE A 419 -7.08 -10.32 41.23
N ASP A 420 -7.53 -9.14 40.81
CA ASP A 420 -8.92 -8.67 40.86
C ASP A 420 -9.92 -9.62 40.17
N ASP A 421 -11.02 -9.89 40.88
CA ASP A 421 -12.18 -10.68 40.45
C ASP A 421 -13.04 -10.02 39.33
N ASP A 422 -12.68 -8.83 38.86
CA ASP A 422 -13.46 -8.07 37.86
C ASP A 422 -13.34 -8.60 36.42
N LEU A 423 -12.36 -9.47 36.13
CA LEU A 423 -12.15 -10.06 34.81
C LEU A 423 -13.02 -11.30 34.55
N LEU A 424 -13.56 -11.93 35.60
CA LEU A 424 -14.42 -13.12 35.46
C LEU A 424 -15.89 -12.77 35.17
N ASP A 425 -16.37 -11.62 35.63
CA ASP A 425 -17.76 -11.20 35.43
C ASP A 425 -18.04 -10.68 34.01
N PHE A 426 -17.03 -10.09 33.34
CA PHE A 426 -17.17 -9.67 31.95
C PHE A 426 -17.31 -10.85 30.98
N TYR A 427 -16.70 -11.99 31.30
CA TYR A 427 -16.79 -13.21 30.48
C TYR A 427 -18.13 -13.96 30.66
N ARG A 428 -18.81 -13.81 31.80
CA ARG A 428 -20.12 -14.44 32.03
C ARG A 428 -21.26 -13.68 31.34
N LEU A 429 -21.22 -12.35 31.29
CA LEU A 429 -22.25 -11.53 30.63
C LEU A 429 -22.28 -11.66 29.09
N SER A 430 -21.15 -12.00 28.44
CA SER A 430 -21.12 -12.18 26.98
C SER A 430 -21.72 -13.52 26.52
N ARG A 431 -21.90 -14.50 27.42
CA ARG A 431 -22.35 -15.86 27.04
C ARG A 431 -23.88 -15.98 27.01
N ASP A 432 -24.58 -15.22 27.85
CA ASP A 432 -26.06 -15.30 27.93
C ASP A 432 -26.77 -14.50 26.83
N HIS A 433 -26.10 -13.56 26.16
CA HIS A 433 -26.75 -12.76 25.11
C HIS A 433 -26.90 -13.50 23.76
N LYS A 434 -26.25 -14.66 23.57
CA LYS A 434 -26.34 -15.47 22.34
C LYS A 434 -27.39 -16.58 22.38
N ALA A 435 -28.03 -16.84 23.52
CA ALA A 435 -29.03 -17.90 23.65
C ALA A 435 -30.49 -17.44 23.39
N ASN A 436 -30.75 -16.15 23.16
CA ASN A 436 -32.11 -15.59 23.08
C ASN A 436 -32.39 -14.75 21.83
N ARG A 437 -31.93 -15.19 20.65
CA ARG A 437 -32.45 -14.73 19.34
C ARG A 437 -32.53 -15.89 18.36
N SER A 438 -33.52 -16.76 18.58
CA SER A 438 -34.19 -17.56 17.54
C SER A 438 -35.54 -16.91 17.23
#